data_AF-A0A183G7A5-F1
#
_entry.id   AF-A0A183G7A5-F1
#
_cell.length_a   1.000
_cell.length_b   1.000
_cell.length_c   1.000
_cell.angle_alpha   90.00
_cell.angle_beta   90.00
_cell.angle_gamma   90.00
#
_symmetry.space_group_name_H-M   'P 1'
#
loop_
_entity.id
_entity.type
_entity.pdbx_description
1 polymer ?
#
loop_
_entity_poly.entity_id
_entity_poly.type
_entity_poly.pdbx_seq_one_letter_code
_entity_poly.pdbx_strand_id
1 'polypeptide(L)'
;MIQTTLLLKNYPPCNIANRSVQNPFKKMQSLQKLRRELFEKTRKAKQLRQELVETRQELDGVRQELLKKHWMAAPQLNDEGKPLLMDPHLLDSVIADQLMLLDDHRSTLNDLRCLILAESNQESSTFQEQVKTALVNMQSSLDAALQALAQRPQPPADKPVHNPLPEPDDNAPAHEDIPVHQQEGEVIHDNLEFMEQIDEDLDPQPEYKEPEHQVNDNVEPMEHIDGVEAEPQPNAPIRQQIEQELQQLRQAQNDFHLMIEELRNPSAHQEDVRLARKRRSIIENRKRCLECLEYCRGGKQCPKYYARCYYCGSYEHHSALC
;
A
#
# COMPACT_ATOMS: atom_id res chain seq x y z
N MET A 1 -29.21 61.60 3.31
CA MET A 1 -30.63 61.19 3.28
C MET A 1 -30.90 60.58 1.91
N ILE A 2 -30.90 59.25 1.82
CA ILE A 2 -31.24 58.53 0.58
C ILE A 2 -32.42 57.62 0.94
N GLN A 3 -33.58 57.89 0.34
CA GLN A 3 -34.81 57.12 0.49
C GLN A 3 -34.71 55.84 -0.34
N THR A 4 -34.76 54.69 0.34
CA THR A 4 -34.83 53.37 -0.29
C THR A 4 -36.28 52.99 -0.50
N THR A 5 -36.75 53.10 -1.75
CA THR A 5 -38.10 52.73 -2.18
C THR A 5 -38.19 51.20 -2.36
N LEU A 6 -38.97 50.53 -1.51
CA LEU A 6 -39.30 49.10 -1.61
C LEU A 6 -40.28 48.85 -2.77
N LEU A 7 -39.78 48.25 -3.86
CA LEU A 7 -40.59 47.67 -4.93
C LEU A 7 -40.96 46.22 -4.57
N LEU A 8 -42.16 46.02 -4.03
CA LEU A 8 -42.82 44.71 -3.91
C LEU A 8 -43.16 44.20 -5.32
N LYS A 9 -42.33 43.29 -5.84
CA LYS A 9 -42.64 42.53 -7.06
C LYS A 9 -43.69 41.46 -6.75
N ASN A 10 -44.83 41.58 -7.42
CA ASN A 10 -45.89 40.57 -7.46
C ASN A 10 -45.33 39.23 -7.96
N TYR A 11 -45.32 38.21 -7.09
CA TYR A 11 -45.07 36.83 -7.50
C TYR A 11 -46.36 36.25 -8.13
N PRO A 12 -46.26 35.56 -9.29
CA PRO A 12 -47.41 34.92 -9.89
C PRO A 12 -47.91 33.77 -9.01
N PRO A 13 -49.24 33.53 -8.95
CA PRO A 13 -49.81 32.46 -8.14
C PRO A 13 -49.31 31.10 -8.63
N CYS A 14 -48.74 30.32 -7.71
CA CYS A 14 -48.38 28.93 -7.93
C CYS A 14 -49.62 28.14 -8.36
N ASN A 15 -49.70 27.85 -9.65
CA ASN A 15 -50.73 26.99 -10.21
C ASN A 15 -50.38 25.54 -9.88
N ILE A 16 -50.69 25.12 -8.65
CA ILE A 16 -50.59 23.73 -8.17
C ILE A 16 -51.81 22.96 -8.71
N ALA A 17 -51.95 22.90 -10.03
CA ALA A 17 -53.02 22.16 -10.69
C ALA A 17 -52.43 20.92 -11.36
N ASN A 18 -52.88 19.76 -10.88
CA ASN A 18 -52.73 18.45 -11.51
C ASN A 18 -51.30 17.93 -11.72
N ARG A 19 -50.57 17.69 -10.62
CA ARG A 19 -49.61 16.57 -10.63
C ARG A 19 -50.42 15.28 -10.72
N SER A 20 -50.62 14.82 -11.96
CA SER A 20 -51.08 13.46 -12.28
C SER A 20 -50.31 12.50 -11.36
N VAL A 21 -51.03 11.85 -10.45
CA VAL A 21 -50.50 10.81 -9.56
C VAL A 21 -50.07 9.66 -10.44
N GLN A 22 -48.86 9.77 -11.00
CA GLN A 22 -48.27 8.71 -11.79
C GLN A 22 -48.15 7.50 -10.88
N ASN A 23 -48.81 6.42 -11.30
CA ASN A 23 -48.81 5.16 -10.58
C ASN A 23 -47.35 4.74 -10.28
N PRO A 24 -46.96 4.61 -9.00
CA PRO A 24 -45.57 4.33 -8.60
C PRO A 24 -45.03 3.04 -9.25
N PHE A 25 -45.89 2.09 -9.61
CA PHE A 25 -45.50 0.89 -10.37
C PHE A 25 -44.95 1.21 -11.76
N LYS A 26 -45.52 2.18 -12.48
CA LYS A 26 -45.02 2.57 -13.81
C LYS A 26 -43.63 3.21 -13.71
N LYS A 27 -43.37 3.97 -12.64
CA LYS A 27 -42.05 4.56 -12.36
C LYS A 27 -41.02 3.48 -12.05
N MET A 28 -41.38 2.47 -11.25
CA MET A 28 -40.50 1.35 -10.92
C MET A 28 -40.13 0.51 -12.15
N GLN A 29 -41.09 0.19 -13.02
CA GLN A 29 -40.85 -0.53 -14.27
C GLN A 29 -39.93 0.27 -15.23
N SER A 30 -40.14 1.58 -15.33
CA SER A 30 -39.27 2.46 -16.12
C SER A 30 -37.83 2.48 -15.60
N LEU A 31 -37.63 2.55 -14.29
CA LEU A 31 -36.31 2.49 -13.66
C LEU A 31 -35.61 1.14 -13.89
N GLN A 32 -36.34 0.03 -13.79
CA GLN A 32 -35.78 -1.29 -14.09
C GLN A 32 -35.33 -1.42 -15.55
N LYS A 33 -36.11 -0.87 -16.50
CA LYS A 33 -35.73 -0.83 -17.92
C LYS A 33 -34.46 -0.01 -18.13
N LEU A 34 -34.39 1.20 -17.56
CA LEU A 34 -33.21 2.05 -17.60
C LEU A 34 -31.97 1.37 -17.00
N ARG A 35 -32.11 0.64 -15.89
CA ARG A 35 -31.01 -0.11 -15.27
C ARG A 35 -30.48 -1.21 -16.19
N ARG A 36 -31.35 -1.95 -16.87
CA ARG A 36 -30.94 -2.97 -17.87
C ARG A 36 -30.22 -2.33 -19.05
N GLU A 37 -30.78 -1.25 -19.60
CA GLU A 37 -30.15 -0.52 -20.71
C GLU A 37 -28.78 0.06 -20.32
N LEU A 38 -28.64 0.61 -19.10
CA LEU A 38 -27.37 1.12 -18.59
C LEU A 38 -26.33 0.01 -18.42
N PHE A 39 -26.74 -1.16 -17.91
CA PHE A 39 -25.88 -2.31 -17.78
C PHE A 39 -25.39 -2.83 -19.14
N GLU A 40 -26.29 -2.96 -20.12
CA GLU A 40 -25.92 -3.35 -21.49
C GLU A 40 -24.98 -2.35 -22.15
N LYS A 41 -25.24 -1.05 -22.01
CA LYS A 41 -24.34 0.00 -22.51
C LYS A 41 -22.96 -0.07 -21.84
N THR A 42 -22.92 -0.31 -20.53
CA THR A 42 -21.65 -0.46 -19.79
C THR A 42 -20.87 -1.68 -20.26
N ARG A 43 -21.54 -2.81 -20.48
CA ARG A 43 -20.93 -4.02 -21.03
C ARG A 43 -20.36 -3.79 -22.44
N LYS A 44 -21.14 -3.17 -23.34
CA LYS A 44 -20.69 -2.81 -24.70
C LYS A 44 -19.51 -1.84 -24.68
N ALA A 45 -19.53 -0.85 -23.79
CA ALA A 45 -18.42 0.08 -23.63
C ALA A 45 -17.13 -0.61 -23.15
N LYS A 46 -17.23 -1.60 -22.25
CA LYS A 46 -16.07 -2.41 -21.84
C LYS A 46 -15.51 -3.23 -23.01
N GLN A 47 -16.38 -3.84 -23.81
CA GLN A 47 -15.98 -4.60 -24.99
C GLN A 47 -15.26 -3.71 -26.02
N LEU A 48 -15.83 -2.55 -26.37
CA LEU A 48 -15.20 -1.60 -27.29
C LEU A 48 -13.85 -1.09 -26.79
N ARG A 49 -13.69 -0.89 -25.47
CA ARG A 49 -12.39 -0.53 -24.89
C ARG A 49 -11.36 -1.64 -25.08
N GLN A 50 -11.76 -2.89 -24.91
CA GLN A 50 -10.88 -4.04 -25.14
C GLN A 50 -10.46 -4.13 -26.61
N GLU A 51 -11.40 -4.02 -27.54
CA GLU A 51 -11.13 -4.00 -28.99
C GLU A 51 -10.20 -2.82 -29.39
N LEU A 52 -10.37 -1.64 -28.77
CA LEU A 52 -9.46 -0.50 -28.98
C LEU A 52 -8.04 -0.74 -28.46
N VAL A 53 -7.88 -1.50 -27.37
CA VAL A 53 -6.56 -1.86 -26.85
C VAL A 53 -5.86 -2.84 -27.80
N GLU A 54 -6.58 -3.85 -28.29
CA GLU A 54 -6.06 -4.85 -29.23
C GLU A 54 -5.64 -4.20 -30.56
N THR A 55 -6.52 -3.39 -31.16
CA THR A 55 -6.20 -2.67 -32.41
C THR A 55 -5.02 -1.70 -32.27
N ARG A 56 -4.87 -1.05 -31.10
CA ARG A 56 -3.71 -0.21 -30.82
C ARG A 56 -2.42 -1.03 -30.75
N GLN A 57 -2.44 -2.20 -30.12
CA GLN A 57 -1.29 -3.10 -30.06
C GLN A 57 -0.88 -3.59 -31.46
N GLU A 58 -1.85 -3.95 -32.30
CA GLU A 58 -1.58 -4.34 -33.70
C GLU A 58 -0.93 -3.18 -34.49
N LEU A 59 -1.47 -1.96 -34.36
CA LEU A 59 -0.95 -0.79 -35.05
C LEU A 59 0.47 -0.43 -34.60
N ASP A 60 0.76 -0.55 -33.30
CA ASP A 60 2.11 -0.36 -32.76
C ASP A 60 3.09 -1.42 -33.30
N GLY A 61 2.64 -2.67 -33.47
CA GLY A 61 3.43 -3.73 -34.12
C GLY A 61 3.77 -3.40 -35.58
N VAL A 62 2.78 -2.98 -36.36
CA VAL A 62 2.99 -2.57 -37.78
C VAL A 62 3.93 -1.36 -37.86
N ARG A 63 3.77 -0.39 -36.96
CA ARG A 63 4.64 0.80 -36.90
C ARG A 63 6.09 0.42 -36.60
N GLN A 64 6.33 -0.50 -35.67
CA GLN A 64 7.68 -0.98 -35.34
C GLN A 64 8.32 -1.70 -36.52
N GLU A 65 7.57 -2.54 -37.23
CA GLU A 65 8.06 -3.22 -38.44
C GLU A 65 8.41 -2.23 -39.57
N LEU A 66 7.60 -1.19 -39.77
CA LEU A 66 7.91 -0.13 -40.74
C LEU A 66 9.16 0.67 -40.34
N LEU A 67 9.29 1.02 -39.06
CA LEU A 67 10.48 1.71 -38.53
C LEU A 67 11.73 0.85 -38.71
N LYS A 68 11.65 -0.44 -38.40
CA LYS A 68 12.73 -1.40 -38.59
C LYS A 68 13.17 -1.45 -40.06
N LYS A 69 12.21 -1.60 -40.99
CA LYS A 69 12.50 -1.59 -42.43
C LYS A 69 13.13 -0.29 -42.90
N HIS A 70 12.64 0.85 -42.43
CA HIS A 70 13.19 2.15 -42.80
C HIS A 70 14.62 2.34 -42.27
N TRP A 71 14.87 1.97 -41.02
CA TRP A 71 16.18 2.08 -40.39
C TRP A 71 17.21 1.15 -41.04
N MET A 72 16.80 -0.07 -41.43
CA MET A 72 17.65 -1.02 -42.16
C MET A 72 17.92 -0.58 -43.62
N ALA A 73 17.02 0.19 -44.23
CA ALA A 73 17.18 0.69 -45.60
C ALA A 73 18.05 1.96 -45.67
N ALA A 74 18.25 2.66 -44.56
CA ALA A 74 19.12 3.83 -44.51
C ALA A 74 20.59 3.40 -44.66
N PRO A 75 21.36 4.01 -45.59
CA PRO A 75 22.79 3.73 -45.69
C PRO A 75 23.47 4.08 -44.36
N GLN A 76 24.05 3.10 -43.69
CA GLN A 76 24.84 3.38 -42.49
C GLN A 76 26.14 4.02 -42.93
N LEU A 77 26.39 5.26 -42.49
CA LEU A 77 27.60 6.01 -42.81
C LEU A 77 28.51 6.06 -41.58
N ASN A 78 29.81 5.93 -41.77
CA ASN A 78 30.80 6.16 -40.72
C ASN A 78 30.94 7.68 -40.44
N ASP A 79 31.78 8.04 -39.47
CA ASP A 79 32.03 9.44 -39.10
C ASP A 79 32.60 10.30 -40.26
N GLU A 80 33.15 9.66 -41.30
CA GLU A 80 33.64 10.30 -42.51
C GLU A 80 32.57 10.43 -43.61
N GLY A 81 31.32 10.04 -43.33
CA GLY A 81 30.22 10.04 -44.30
C GLY A 81 30.32 8.94 -45.37
N LYS A 82 31.21 7.96 -45.20
CA LYS A 82 31.34 6.81 -46.12
C LYS A 82 30.44 5.68 -45.67
N PRO A 83 29.81 4.93 -46.59
CA PRO A 83 29.03 3.76 -46.22
C PRO A 83 29.88 2.80 -45.39
N LEU A 84 29.40 2.40 -44.21
CA LEU A 84 29.91 1.24 -43.50
C LEU A 84 29.68 0.05 -44.43
N LEU A 85 30.75 -0.40 -45.09
CA LEU A 85 30.82 -1.67 -45.79
C LEU A 85 30.84 -2.79 -44.74
N MET A 86 29.74 -2.97 -44.03
CA MET A 86 29.50 -4.19 -43.29
C MET A 86 28.74 -5.14 -44.21
N ASP A 87 29.26 -6.35 -44.34
CA ASP A 87 28.54 -7.44 -44.97
C ASP A 87 27.21 -7.64 -44.21
N PRO A 88 26.04 -7.44 -44.86
CA PRO A 88 24.75 -7.60 -44.20
C PRO A 88 24.57 -8.96 -43.53
N HIS A 89 25.17 -10.02 -44.10
CA HIS A 89 25.11 -11.36 -43.51
C HIS A 89 25.87 -11.47 -42.20
N LEU A 90 26.99 -10.76 -42.06
CA LEU A 90 27.75 -10.73 -40.81
C LEU A 90 26.97 -9.98 -39.73
N LEU A 91 26.30 -8.88 -40.08
CA LEU A 91 25.44 -8.14 -39.17
C LEU A 91 24.28 -9.01 -38.69
N ASP A 92 23.58 -9.67 -39.61
CA ASP A 92 22.45 -10.54 -39.29
C ASP A 92 22.89 -11.71 -38.38
N SER A 93 24.08 -12.29 -38.61
CA SER A 93 24.64 -13.32 -37.73
C SER A 93 24.90 -12.78 -36.32
N VAL A 94 25.56 -11.63 -36.19
CA VAL A 94 25.85 -11.03 -34.87
C VAL A 94 24.57 -10.63 -34.14
N ILE A 95 23.58 -10.11 -34.87
CA ILE A 95 22.26 -9.79 -34.30
C ILE A 95 21.57 -11.06 -33.80
N ALA A 96 21.58 -12.14 -34.60
CA ALA A 96 21.01 -13.42 -34.19
C ALA A 96 21.68 -13.97 -32.92
N ASP A 97 23.02 -13.94 -32.86
CA ASP A 97 23.78 -14.38 -31.68
C ASP A 97 23.43 -13.56 -30.44
N GLN A 98 23.31 -12.22 -30.57
CA GLN A 98 22.95 -11.34 -29.45
C GLN A 98 21.49 -11.55 -29.00
N LEU A 99 20.57 -11.79 -29.94
CA LEU A 99 19.18 -12.11 -29.61
C LEU A 99 19.07 -13.45 -28.88
N MET A 100 19.81 -14.47 -29.31
CA MET A 100 19.88 -15.75 -28.60
C MET A 100 20.41 -15.58 -27.17
N LEU A 101 21.49 -14.82 -26.99
CA LEU A 101 22.04 -14.54 -25.66
C LEU A 101 21.02 -13.83 -24.75
N LEU A 102 20.25 -12.88 -25.29
CA LEU A 102 19.19 -12.20 -24.54
C LEU A 102 18.05 -13.15 -24.17
N ASP A 103 17.68 -14.09 -25.05
CA ASP A 103 16.69 -15.11 -24.76
C ASP A 103 17.17 -16.07 -23.67
N ASP A 104 18.45 -16.47 -23.66
CA ASP A 104 19.06 -17.27 -22.60
C ASP A 104 19.04 -16.54 -21.25
N HIS A 105 19.37 -15.24 -21.24
CA HIS A 105 19.27 -14.42 -20.04
C HIS A 105 17.82 -14.29 -19.55
N ARG A 106 16.86 -14.12 -20.47
CA ARG A 106 15.45 -14.06 -20.15
C ARG A 106 14.95 -15.37 -19.55
N SER A 107 15.37 -16.52 -20.09
CA SER A 107 15.08 -17.84 -19.53
C SER A 107 15.62 -17.95 -18.11
N THR A 108 16.91 -17.61 -17.92
CA THR A 108 17.55 -17.65 -16.61
C THR A 108 16.81 -16.79 -15.57
N LEU A 109 16.38 -15.58 -15.96
CA LEU A 109 15.60 -14.70 -15.08
C LEU A 109 14.22 -15.27 -14.73
N ASN A 110 13.56 -15.94 -15.68
CA ASN A 110 12.30 -16.61 -15.41
C ASN A 110 12.49 -17.81 -14.47
N ASP A 111 13.55 -18.59 -14.65
CA ASP A 111 13.88 -19.70 -13.77
C ASP A 111 14.15 -19.21 -12.34
N LEU A 112 14.92 -18.13 -12.18
CA LEU A 112 15.15 -17.50 -10.87
C LEU A 112 13.85 -17.01 -10.23
N ARG A 113 12.93 -16.41 -10.99
CA ARG A 113 11.61 -16.01 -10.46
C ARG A 113 10.79 -17.21 -9.99
N CYS A 114 10.78 -18.29 -10.76
CA CYS A 114 10.10 -19.52 -10.38
C CYS A 114 10.71 -20.12 -9.09
N LEU A 115 12.03 -20.11 -8.96
CA LEU A 115 12.72 -20.58 -7.75
C LEU A 115 12.37 -19.73 -6.52
N ILE A 116 12.41 -18.40 -6.63
CA ILE A 116 12.05 -17.50 -5.53
C ILE A 116 10.59 -17.71 -5.10
N LEU A 117 9.67 -17.87 -6.05
CA LEU A 117 8.27 -18.15 -5.73
C LEU A 117 8.08 -19.52 -5.08
N ALA A 118 8.84 -20.53 -5.51
CA ALA A 118 8.80 -21.85 -4.90
C ALA A 118 9.34 -21.83 -3.46
N GLU A 119 10.46 -21.13 -3.22
CA GLU A 119 11.04 -20.93 -1.90
C GLU A 119 10.07 -20.20 -0.97
N SER A 120 9.47 -19.09 -1.42
CA SER A 120 8.48 -18.35 -0.63
C SER A 120 7.25 -19.20 -0.26
N ASN A 121 6.75 -20.01 -1.20
CA ASN A 121 5.66 -20.93 -0.92
C ASN A 121 6.07 -22.03 0.08
N GLN A 122 7.31 -22.52 -0.03
CA GLN A 122 7.85 -23.50 0.91
C GLN A 122 7.96 -22.89 2.32
N GLU A 123 8.52 -21.69 2.46
CA GLU A 123 8.61 -20.96 3.72
C GLU A 123 7.22 -20.76 4.33
N SER A 124 6.24 -20.30 3.55
CA SER A 124 4.87 -20.13 4.02
C SER A 124 4.24 -21.45 4.49
N SER A 125 4.50 -22.56 3.79
CA SER A 125 4.01 -23.88 4.18
C SER A 125 4.65 -24.34 5.49
N THR A 126 5.98 -24.19 5.63
CA THR A 126 6.70 -24.55 6.86
C THR A 126 6.26 -23.71 8.05
N PHE A 127 6.01 -22.42 7.84
CA PHE A 127 5.47 -21.54 8.88
C PHE A 127 4.07 -21.98 9.30
N GLN A 128 3.17 -22.27 8.35
CA GLN A 128 1.84 -22.79 8.67
C GLN A 128 1.89 -24.12 9.43
N GLU A 129 2.82 -25.01 9.09
CA GLU A 129 3.02 -26.26 9.81
C GLU A 129 3.51 -26.00 11.24
N GLN A 130 4.49 -25.11 11.42
CA GLN A 130 4.97 -24.72 12.75
C GLN A 130 3.86 -24.13 13.63
N VAL A 131 3.03 -23.24 13.08
CA VAL A 131 1.88 -22.66 13.78
C VAL A 131 0.89 -23.75 14.19
N LYS A 132 0.55 -24.67 13.27
CA LYS A 132 -0.34 -25.81 13.59
C LYS A 132 0.25 -26.70 14.70
N THR A 133 1.54 -27.01 14.64
CA THR A 133 2.20 -27.81 15.67
C THR A 133 2.21 -27.09 17.02
N ALA A 134 2.47 -25.78 17.04
CA ALA A 134 2.42 -24.98 18.27
C ALA A 134 1.01 -24.99 18.90
N LEU A 135 -0.03 -24.84 18.08
CA LEU A 135 -1.42 -24.90 18.53
C LEU A 135 -1.78 -26.26 19.14
N VAL A 136 -1.38 -27.37 18.49
CA VAL A 136 -1.61 -28.72 19.01
C VAL A 136 -0.87 -28.95 20.34
N ASN A 137 0.34 -28.40 20.47
CA ASN A 137 1.11 -28.49 21.71
C ASN A 137 0.46 -27.69 22.85
N MET A 138 -0.01 -26.47 22.57
CA MET A 138 -0.76 -25.65 23.54
C MET A 138 -2.04 -26.34 23.98
N GLN A 139 -2.81 -26.90 23.04
CA GLN A 139 -4.01 -27.67 23.35
C GLN A 139 -3.71 -28.87 24.26
N SER A 140 -2.66 -29.64 23.93
CA SER A 140 -2.25 -30.80 24.73
C SER A 140 -1.80 -30.39 26.13
N SER A 141 -1.11 -29.25 26.27
CA SER A 141 -0.71 -28.69 27.57
C SER A 141 -1.90 -28.27 28.41
N LEU A 142 -2.91 -27.65 27.79
CA LEU A 142 -4.15 -27.24 28.46
C LEU A 142 -4.95 -28.47 28.92
N ASP A 143 -5.08 -29.48 28.07
CA ASP A 143 -5.75 -30.75 28.42
C ASP A 143 -5.04 -31.46 29.60
N ALA A 144 -3.71 -31.46 29.61
CA ALA A 144 -2.93 -32.02 30.71
C ALA A 144 -3.14 -31.25 32.03
N ALA A 145 -3.19 -29.92 31.98
CA ALA A 145 -3.47 -29.08 33.14
C ALA A 145 -4.87 -29.33 33.71
N LEU A 146 -5.88 -29.44 32.84
CA LEU A 146 -7.25 -29.78 33.23
C LEU A 146 -7.35 -31.17 33.87
N GLN A 147 -6.65 -32.18 33.32
CA GLN A 147 -6.59 -33.51 33.91
C GLN A 147 -5.91 -33.51 35.28
N ALA A 148 -4.83 -32.74 35.46
CA ALA A 148 -4.15 -32.62 36.74
C ALA A 148 -5.06 -32.00 37.82
N LEU A 149 -5.88 -31.00 37.45
CA LEU A 149 -6.89 -30.43 38.35
C LEU A 149 -7.97 -31.44 38.73
N ALA A 150 -8.44 -32.26 37.79
CA ALA A 150 -9.44 -33.29 38.05
C ALA A 150 -8.95 -34.40 38.99
N GLN A 151 -7.63 -34.69 38.98
CA GLN A 151 -7.03 -35.72 39.83
C GLN A 151 -6.65 -35.22 41.23
N ARG A 152 -6.82 -33.92 41.54
CA ARG A 152 -6.49 -33.36 42.85
C ARG A 152 -7.41 -34.00 43.92
N PRO A 153 -6.87 -34.78 44.88
CA PRO A 153 -7.68 -35.41 45.91
C PRO A 153 -8.41 -34.34 46.71
N GLN A 154 -9.73 -34.44 46.80
CA GLN A 154 -10.50 -33.55 47.67
C GLN A 154 -10.03 -33.77 49.12
N PRO A 155 -9.73 -32.69 49.86
CA PRO A 155 -9.37 -32.82 51.27
C PRO A 155 -10.54 -33.49 52.02
N PRO A 156 -10.26 -34.39 52.97
CA PRO A 156 -11.29 -35.11 53.71
C PRO A 156 -12.22 -34.12 54.43
N ALA A 157 -13.52 -34.24 54.16
CA ALA A 157 -14.55 -33.25 54.49
C ALA A 157 -14.94 -33.13 55.97
N ASP A 158 -14.24 -33.81 56.89
CA ASP A 158 -14.72 -33.97 58.27
C ASP A 158 -13.74 -33.42 59.31
N LYS A 159 -13.58 -32.09 59.41
CA LYS A 159 -13.33 -31.43 60.70
C LYS A 159 -13.95 -30.03 60.74
N PRO A 160 -14.90 -29.75 61.65
CA PRO A 160 -15.39 -28.39 61.90
C PRO A 160 -14.27 -27.60 62.59
N VAL A 161 -13.56 -26.78 61.82
CA VAL A 161 -12.57 -25.84 62.35
C VAL A 161 -13.30 -24.61 62.84
N HIS A 162 -13.60 -24.61 64.14
CA HIS A 162 -13.94 -23.41 64.88
C HIS A 162 -12.67 -22.56 64.93
N ASN A 163 -12.55 -21.55 64.06
CA ASN A 163 -11.47 -20.55 64.14
C ASN A 163 -11.97 -19.37 64.98
N PRO A 164 -11.43 -19.15 66.20
CA PRO A 164 -11.54 -17.86 66.87
C PRO A 164 -10.69 -16.85 66.09
N LEU A 165 -11.23 -15.65 65.93
CA LEU A 165 -10.53 -14.49 65.39
C LEU A 165 -9.24 -14.25 66.19
N PRO A 166 -8.03 -14.35 65.60
CA PRO A 166 -6.79 -14.04 66.31
C PRO A 166 -6.62 -12.52 66.35
N GLU A 167 -6.40 -11.98 67.54
CA GLU A 167 -5.93 -10.61 67.72
C GLU A 167 -4.54 -10.42 67.08
N PRO A 168 -4.22 -9.22 66.58
CA PRO A 168 -2.95 -8.96 65.92
C PRO A 168 -1.81 -8.95 66.94
N ASP A 169 -0.88 -9.88 66.80
CA ASP A 169 0.35 -9.94 67.58
C ASP A 169 1.52 -9.42 66.72
N ASP A 170 2.10 -8.30 67.14
CA ASP A 170 3.05 -7.45 66.40
C ASP A 170 4.47 -8.04 66.25
N ASN A 171 4.69 -9.34 66.49
CA ASN A 171 6.05 -9.91 66.55
C ASN A 171 6.20 -11.33 65.99
N ALA A 172 5.69 -11.61 64.79
CA ALA A 172 6.00 -12.85 64.07
C ALA A 172 7.03 -12.61 62.93
N PRO A 173 8.07 -13.46 62.78
CA PRO A 173 9.08 -13.34 61.73
C PRO A 173 8.51 -13.73 60.37
N ALA A 174 8.97 -13.03 59.33
CA ALA A 174 8.67 -13.17 57.91
C ALA A 174 8.33 -14.61 57.47
N HIS A 175 7.08 -14.82 57.07
CA HIS A 175 6.62 -16.02 56.41
C HIS A 175 7.20 -16.04 55.00
N GLU A 176 7.91 -17.10 54.62
CA GLU A 176 8.39 -17.30 53.25
C GLU A 176 7.17 -17.37 52.31
N ASP A 177 7.14 -16.42 51.37
CA ASP A 177 6.19 -16.32 50.28
C ASP A 177 6.33 -17.54 49.36
N ILE A 178 5.26 -18.32 49.22
CA ILE A 178 5.16 -19.30 48.15
C ILE A 178 4.76 -18.53 46.88
N PRO A 179 5.62 -18.46 45.84
CA PRO A 179 5.40 -17.62 44.67
C PRO A 179 4.44 -18.31 43.70
N VAL A 180 3.13 -18.25 43.98
CA VAL A 180 2.10 -18.83 43.09
C VAL A 180 1.40 -17.75 42.25
N HIS A 181 1.57 -16.46 42.57
CA HIS A 181 0.73 -15.41 41.97
C HIS A 181 1.25 -14.75 40.69
N GLN A 182 2.50 -14.98 40.28
CA GLN A 182 3.03 -14.36 39.05
C GLN A 182 2.75 -15.18 37.79
N GLN A 183 2.62 -16.51 37.91
CA GLN A 183 2.49 -17.36 36.72
C GLN A 183 1.05 -17.43 36.18
N GLU A 184 0.03 -17.19 37.02
CA GLU A 184 -1.37 -17.17 36.58
C GLU A 184 -1.71 -15.90 35.78
N GLY A 185 -1.07 -14.76 36.09
CA GLY A 185 -1.28 -13.49 35.39
C GLY A 185 -0.76 -13.48 33.96
N GLU A 186 0.38 -14.14 33.71
CA GLU A 186 0.96 -14.27 32.37
C GLU A 186 0.13 -15.18 31.48
N VAL A 187 -0.39 -16.30 32.01
CA VAL A 187 -1.25 -17.24 31.27
C VAL A 187 -2.61 -16.62 30.90
N ILE A 188 -3.12 -15.71 31.73
CA ILE A 188 -4.34 -14.94 31.41
C ILE A 188 -4.06 -13.87 30.34
N HIS A 189 -2.85 -13.31 30.30
CA HIS A 189 -2.48 -12.30 29.31
C HIS A 189 -2.29 -12.90 27.91
N ASP A 190 -1.61 -14.05 27.81
CA ASP A 190 -1.34 -14.72 26.53
C ASP A 190 -2.62 -15.27 25.88
N ASN A 191 -3.56 -15.80 26.68
CA ASN A 191 -4.85 -16.27 26.16
C ASN A 191 -5.75 -15.12 25.65
N LEU A 192 -5.55 -13.91 26.16
CA LEU A 192 -6.32 -12.73 25.74
C LEU A 192 -5.77 -12.15 24.44
N GLU A 193 -4.44 -12.15 24.26
CA GLU A 193 -3.78 -11.73 23.03
C GLU A 193 -4.07 -12.68 21.84
N PHE A 194 -4.26 -13.97 22.11
CA PHE A 194 -4.56 -14.95 21.07
C PHE A 194 -6.00 -14.85 20.51
N MET A 195 -6.98 -14.48 21.34
CA MET A 195 -8.38 -14.34 20.91
C MET A 195 -8.64 -13.05 20.13
N GLU A 196 -7.81 -12.02 20.28
CA GLU A 196 -7.93 -10.77 19.52
C GLU A 196 -7.45 -10.90 18.05
N GLN A 197 -6.70 -11.95 17.70
CA GLN A 197 -6.16 -12.13 16.34
C GLN A 197 -7.05 -12.92 15.38
N ILE A 198 -8.17 -13.50 15.84
CA ILE A 198 -8.99 -14.41 15.00
C ILE A 198 -10.12 -13.69 14.25
N ASP A 199 -10.49 -12.47 14.63
CA ASP A 199 -11.66 -11.77 14.07
C ASP A 199 -11.37 -10.76 12.93
N GLU A 200 -10.10 -10.49 12.55
CA GLU A 200 -9.78 -9.43 11.56
C GLU A 200 -9.58 -9.86 10.10
N ASP A 201 -9.71 -11.15 9.75
CA ASP A 201 -9.61 -11.64 8.35
C ASP A 201 -10.97 -11.93 7.66
N LEU A 202 -12.10 -11.57 8.30
CA LEU A 202 -13.39 -11.60 7.62
C LEU A 202 -13.57 -10.34 6.77
N ASP A 203 -13.17 -10.47 5.50
CA ASP A 203 -13.41 -9.53 4.40
C ASP A 203 -14.76 -8.82 4.56
N PRO A 204 -14.81 -7.48 4.76
CA PRO A 204 -16.07 -6.77 4.77
C PRO A 204 -16.75 -6.96 3.42
N GLN A 205 -17.83 -7.75 3.40
CA GLN A 205 -18.78 -7.81 2.29
C GLN A 205 -19.09 -6.36 1.86
N PRO A 206 -19.06 -6.06 0.56
CA PRO A 206 -19.25 -4.70 0.09
C PRO A 206 -20.57 -4.16 0.61
N GLU A 207 -20.47 -3.17 1.50
CA GLU A 207 -21.58 -2.42 2.06
C GLU A 207 -22.42 -1.88 0.90
N TYR A 208 -23.56 -2.52 0.66
CA TYR A 208 -24.59 -1.99 -0.22
C TYR A 208 -25.15 -0.76 0.48
N LYS A 209 -24.70 0.43 0.07
CA LYS A 209 -25.33 1.70 0.42
C LYS A 209 -26.78 1.68 -0.05
N GLU A 210 -27.69 1.34 0.86
CA GLU A 210 -29.11 1.63 0.69
C GLU A 210 -29.32 3.15 0.74
N PRO A 211 -30.18 3.70 -0.13
CA PRO A 211 -30.48 5.12 -0.15
C PRO A 211 -31.34 5.49 1.07
N GLU A 212 -30.78 6.41 1.86
CA GLU A 212 -31.37 7.20 2.95
C GLU A 212 -32.91 7.24 2.94
N HIS A 213 -33.51 6.51 3.88
CA HIS A 213 -34.86 6.81 4.36
C HIS A 213 -34.75 7.89 5.44
N GLN A 214 -35.33 9.05 5.15
CA GLN A 214 -35.58 10.11 6.12
C GLN A 214 -36.56 9.58 7.17
N VAL A 215 -36.04 9.17 8.33
CA VAL A 215 -36.85 8.90 9.53
C VAL A 215 -36.77 10.12 10.43
N ASN A 216 -37.86 10.86 10.37
CA ASN A 216 -38.39 11.86 11.29
C ASN A 216 -37.69 11.97 12.67
N ASP A 217 -37.15 13.16 12.94
CA ASP A 217 -36.68 13.63 14.24
C ASP A 217 -37.83 13.67 15.26
N ASN A 218 -37.81 12.76 16.23
CA ASN A 218 -38.46 12.90 17.53
C ASN A 218 -37.94 11.78 18.45
N VAL A 219 -36.70 11.92 18.91
CA VAL A 219 -36.21 11.19 20.09
C VAL A 219 -35.81 12.22 21.12
N GLU A 220 -36.48 12.16 22.27
CA GLU A 220 -36.33 13.08 23.40
C GLU A 220 -34.89 13.11 23.93
N PRO A 221 -34.42 14.26 24.45
CA PRO A 221 -33.10 14.38 25.05
C PRO A 221 -33.07 13.61 26.37
N MET A 222 -32.34 12.50 26.42
CA MET A 222 -32.11 11.76 27.65
C MET A 222 -31.11 12.54 28.52
N GLU A 223 -31.56 12.89 29.71
CA GLU A 223 -30.89 13.77 30.67
C GLU A 223 -29.52 13.24 31.12
N HIS A 224 -28.64 14.21 31.37
CA HIS A 224 -27.30 14.08 31.94
C HIS A 224 -27.26 13.20 33.20
N ILE A 225 -26.55 12.07 33.10
CA ILE A 225 -26.01 11.37 34.26
C ILE A 225 -24.65 12.01 34.57
N ASP A 226 -24.65 12.92 35.54
CA ASP A 226 -23.44 13.49 36.13
C ASP A 226 -22.70 12.43 36.97
N GLY A 227 -21.37 12.38 36.84
CA GLY A 227 -20.50 11.97 37.93
C GLY A 227 -19.92 10.56 37.90
N VAL A 228 -19.43 10.08 36.75
CA VAL A 228 -18.41 9.01 36.76
C VAL A 228 -17.06 9.68 36.56
N GLU A 229 -16.33 9.88 37.67
CA GLU A 229 -14.94 10.31 37.66
C GLU A 229 -14.14 9.30 36.80
N ALA A 230 -13.63 9.78 35.67
CA ALA A 230 -12.87 8.97 34.73
C ALA A 230 -11.59 8.49 35.41
N GLU A 231 -11.60 7.25 35.91
CA GLU A 231 -10.40 6.60 36.41
C GLU A 231 -9.32 6.64 35.32
N PRO A 232 -8.08 7.02 35.67
CA PRO A 232 -6.99 7.13 34.70
C PRO A 232 -6.69 5.74 34.14
N GLN A 233 -7.09 5.52 32.89
CA GLN A 233 -6.90 4.23 32.23
C GLN A 233 -5.41 3.88 32.22
N PRO A 234 -5.01 2.73 32.80
CA PRO A 234 -3.60 2.32 32.91
C PRO A 234 -2.90 2.08 31.56
N ASN A 235 -3.67 2.12 30.45
CA ASN A 235 -3.19 1.81 29.10
C ASN A 235 -2.89 3.06 28.25
N ALA A 236 -2.96 4.27 28.83
CA ALA A 236 -2.63 5.52 28.13
C ALA A 236 -1.27 5.50 27.40
N PRO A 237 -0.15 4.98 27.97
CA PRO A 237 1.13 4.97 27.27
C PRO A 237 1.17 3.98 26.09
N ILE A 238 0.56 2.81 26.24
CA ILE A 238 0.49 1.79 25.18
C ILE A 238 -0.36 2.32 24.02
N ARG A 239 -1.48 2.96 24.32
CA ARG A 239 -2.35 3.59 23.32
C ARG A 239 -1.62 4.69 22.54
N GLN A 240 -0.81 5.49 23.22
CA GLN A 240 0.00 6.53 22.58
C GLN A 240 1.09 5.93 21.68
N GLN A 241 1.67 4.79 22.07
CA GLN A 241 2.65 4.07 21.24
C GLN A 241 1.99 3.50 19.98
N ILE A 242 0.83 2.85 20.10
CA ILE A 242 0.08 2.30 18.97
C ILE A 242 -0.33 3.42 17.99
N GLU A 243 -0.79 4.56 18.51
CA GLU A 243 -1.12 5.73 17.68
C GLU A 243 0.10 6.25 16.91
N GLN A 244 1.29 6.27 17.53
CA GLN A 244 2.53 6.63 16.84
C GLN A 244 2.91 5.63 15.75
N GLU A 245 2.81 4.33 16.01
CA GLU A 245 3.13 3.29 15.02
C GLU A 245 2.16 3.33 13.83
N LEU A 246 0.87 3.50 14.08
CA LEU A 246 -0.13 3.70 13.02
C LEU A 246 0.17 4.96 12.19
N GLN A 247 0.62 6.04 12.84
CA GLN A 247 1.00 7.26 12.14
C GLN A 247 2.25 7.05 11.26
N GLN A 248 3.24 6.28 11.75
CA GLN A 248 4.42 5.91 10.97
C GLN A 248 4.06 5.02 9.77
N LEU A 249 3.18 4.03 9.95
CA LEU A 249 2.72 3.16 8.87
C LEU A 249 1.95 3.93 7.80
N ARG A 250 1.08 4.87 8.19
CA ARG A 250 0.38 5.76 7.25
C ARG A 250 1.36 6.65 6.49
N GLN A 251 2.40 7.15 7.16
CA GLN A 251 3.45 7.91 6.50
C GLN A 251 4.20 7.05 5.48
N ALA A 252 4.62 5.83 5.87
CA ALA A 252 5.30 4.90 4.97
C ALA A 252 4.42 4.53 3.76
N GLN A 253 3.12 4.29 3.96
CA GLN A 253 2.17 4.04 2.88
C GLN A 253 2.09 5.20 1.90
N ASN A 254 2.03 6.44 2.40
CA ASN A 254 2.05 7.64 1.56
C ASN A 254 3.38 7.77 0.80
N ASP A 255 4.52 7.51 1.45
CA ASP A 255 5.85 7.54 0.83
C ASP A 255 5.95 6.50 -0.30
N PHE A 256 5.44 5.28 -0.09
CA PHE A 256 5.36 4.26 -1.15
C PHE A 256 4.45 4.68 -2.30
N HIS A 257 3.30 5.29 -2.01
CA HIS A 257 2.42 5.82 -3.04
C HIS A 257 3.10 6.87 -3.91
N LEU A 258 3.83 7.81 -3.29
CA LEU A 258 4.61 8.83 -4.00
C LEU A 258 5.71 8.21 -4.85
N MET A 259 6.46 7.23 -4.33
CA MET A 259 7.48 6.52 -5.11
C MET A 259 6.87 5.76 -6.30
N ILE A 260 5.73 5.09 -6.12
CA ILE A 260 5.03 4.39 -7.20
C ILE A 260 4.54 5.38 -8.26
N GLU A 261 4.04 6.54 -7.85
CA GLU A 261 3.58 7.59 -8.77
C GLU A 261 4.75 8.21 -9.54
N GLU A 262 5.89 8.43 -8.88
CA GLU A 262 7.15 8.87 -9.51
C GLU A 262 7.65 7.85 -10.55
N LEU A 263 7.62 6.55 -10.21
CA LEU A 263 8.03 5.47 -11.10
C LEU A 263 7.04 5.21 -12.24
N ARG A 264 5.74 5.51 -12.07
CA ARG A 264 4.72 5.42 -13.13
C ARG A 264 4.80 6.57 -14.13
N ASN A 265 5.33 7.72 -13.72
CA ASN A 265 5.53 8.89 -14.57
C ASN A 265 7.02 9.23 -14.78
N PRO A 266 7.87 8.28 -15.25
CA PRO A 266 9.30 8.53 -15.41
C PRO A 266 9.57 9.63 -16.47
N SER A 267 8.64 9.87 -17.39
CA SER A 267 8.78 10.85 -18.46
C SER A 267 8.80 12.31 -17.99
N ALA A 268 8.16 12.66 -16.87
CA ALA A 268 8.12 14.04 -16.38
C ALA A 268 9.45 14.50 -15.76
N HIS A 269 10.27 13.58 -15.23
CA HIS A 269 11.58 13.91 -14.67
C HIS A 269 12.76 13.47 -15.56
N GLN A 270 12.59 12.49 -16.45
CA GLN A 270 13.67 12.01 -17.31
C GLN A 270 13.89 12.87 -18.56
N GLU A 271 12.88 13.57 -19.08
CA GLU A 271 13.10 14.57 -20.15
C GLU A 271 13.86 15.80 -19.64
N ASP A 272 13.67 16.15 -18.37
CA ASP A 272 14.24 17.35 -17.76
C ASP A 272 15.76 17.22 -17.48
N VAL A 273 16.25 16.01 -17.18
CA VAL A 273 17.68 15.75 -16.94
C VAL A 273 18.47 15.61 -18.25
N ARG A 274 17.82 15.47 -19.42
CA ARG A 274 18.54 15.47 -20.70
C ARG A 274 19.16 16.83 -21.02
N LEU A 275 18.53 17.92 -20.59
CA LEU A 275 19.05 19.28 -20.81
C LEU A 275 20.36 19.50 -20.04
N ALA A 276 21.43 19.83 -20.76
CA ALA A 276 22.76 20.11 -20.20
C ALA A 276 22.72 21.12 -19.04
N ARG A 277 21.87 22.15 -19.16
CA ARG A 277 21.67 23.19 -18.13
C ARG A 277 21.15 22.61 -16.81
N LYS A 278 20.22 21.66 -16.87
CA LYS A 278 19.62 21.04 -15.67
C LYS A 278 20.59 20.07 -15.01
N ARG A 279 21.35 19.30 -15.81
CA ARG A 279 22.46 18.47 -15.31
C ARG A 279 23.47 19.30 -14.51
N ARG A 280 23.89 20.45 -15.05
CA ARG A 280 24.81 21.37 -14.36
C ARG A 280 24.22 21.89 -13.04
N SER A 281 22.97 22.34 -13.06
CA SER A 281 22.28 22.81 -11.85
C SER A 281 22.17 21.73 -10.76
N ILE A 282 21.90 20.48 -11.12
CA ILE A 282 21.84 19.37 -10.15
C ILE A 282 23.22 19.12 -9.51
N ILE A 283 24.30 19.17 -10.31
CA ILE A 283 25.66 19.00 -9.80
C ILE A 283 26.07 20.15 -8.87
N GLU A 284 25.74 21.39 -9.24
CA GLU A 284 25.97 22.58 -8.41
C GLU A 284 25.19 22.51 -7.09
N ASN A 285 23.90 22.15 -7.13
CA ASN A 285 23.07 22.01 -5.93
C ASN A 285 23.61 20.94 -4.97
N ARG A 286 24.21 19.87 -5.51
CA ARG A 286 24.88 18.82 -4.72
C ARG A 286 26.29 19.20 -4.27
N LYS A 287 26.75 20.42 -4.55
CA LYS A 287 28.10 20.93 -4.25
C LYS A 287 29.22 20.03 -4.79
N ARG A 288 28.99 19.44 -5.97
CA ARG A 288 29.98 18.64 -6.69
C ARG A 288 30.67 19.51 -7.73
N CYS A 289 31.92 19.17 -8.04
CA CYS A 289 32.69 19.89 -9.04
C CYS A 289 32.18 19.60 -10.46
N LEU A 290 32.00 20.64 -11.28
CA LEU A 290 31.55 20.51 -12.67
C LEU A 290 32.57 19.80 -13.57
N GLU A 291 33.86 19.81 -13.20
CA GLU A 291 34.95 19.24 -13.99
C GLU A 291 35.14 17.74 -13.72
N CYS A 292 34.97 17.27 -12.47
CA CYS A 292 35.15 15.86 -12.11
C CYS A 292 33.92 15.10 -11.61
N LEU A 293 32.82 15.80 -11.32
CA LEU A 293 31.56 15.24 -10.77
C LEU A 293 31.67 14.62 -9.36
N GLU A 294 32.79 14.85 -8.67
CA GLU A 294 33.05 14.40 -7.31
C GLU A 294 33.08 15.58 -6.32
N TYR A 295 33.17 15.26 -5.03
CA TYR A 295 33.36 16.25 -3.98
C TYR A 295 34.83 16.73 -3.96
N CYS A 296 35.11 17.79 -4.71
CA CYS A 296 36.41 18.46 -4.69
C CYS A 296 36.22 19.99 -4.66
N ARG A 297 37.31 20.72 -4.43
CA ARG A 297 37.28 22.19 -4.36
C ARG A 297 37.06 22.88 -5.72
N GLY A 298 37.13 22.13 -6.82
CA GLY A 298 36.99 22.64 -8.19
C GLY A 298 38.16 23.51 -8.65
N GLY A 299 38.07 24.00 -9.88
CA GLY A 299 39.05 24.90 -10.47
C GLY A 299 40.43 24.27 -10.55
N LYS A 300 41.49 25.07 -10.40
CA LYS A 300 42.90 24.60 -10.56
C LYS A 300 43.32 23.49 -9.59
N GLN A 301 42.56 23.26 -8.53
CA GLN A 301 42.81 22.19 -7.56
C GLN A 301 42.09 20.88 -7.92
N CYS A 302 41.19 20.91 -8.91
CA CYS A 302 40.53 19.71 -9.39
C CYS A 302 41.52 18.82 -10.15
N PRO A 303 41.58 17.51 -9.86
CA PRO A 303 42.46 16.58 -10.59
C PRO A 303 42.13 16.50 -12.09
N LYS A 304 40.91 16.89 -12.48
CA LYS A 304 40.45 16.94 -13.87
C LYS A 304 40.39 18.36 -14.45
N TYR A 305 41.02 19.36 -13.83
CA TYR A 305 41.00 20.75 -14.34
C TYR A 305 41.52 20.91 -15.77
N TYR A 306 42.54 20.13 -16.15
CA TYR A 306 43.10 20.13 -17.50
C TYR A 306 42.47 19.10 -18.43
N ALA A 307 41.40 18.43 -18.01
CA ALA A 307 40.65 17.55 -18.90
C ALA A 307 39.74 18.40 -19.79
N ARG A 308 39.77 18.13 -21.10
CA ARG A 308 38.84 18.76 -22.05
C ARG A 308 37.56 17.93 -22.14
N CYS A 309 36.43 18.61 -22.22
CA CYS A 309 35.17 18.00 -22.61
C CYS A 309 35.33 17.35 -23.99
N TYR A 310 34.95 16.08 -24.12
CA TYR A 310 35.04 15.32 -25.36
C TYR A 310 34.23 15.94 -26.50
N TYR A 311 33.04 16.49 -26.19
CA TYR A 311 32.11 17.01 -27.20
C TYR A 311 32.44 18.44 -27.68
N CYS A 312 32.71 19.38 -26.77
CA CYS A 312 32.93 20.79 -27.13
C CYS A 312 34.37 21.28 -26.96
N GLY A 313 35.27 20.47 -26.39
CA GLY A 313 36.68 20.82 -26.16
C GLY A 313 36.96 21.81 -25.02
N SER A 314 35.93 22.33 -24.34
CA SER A 314 36.08 23.25 -23.19
C SER A 314 36.69 22.56 -21.96
N TYR A 315 37.40 23.32 -21.13
CA TYR A 315 37.95 22.86 -19.84
C TYR A 315 37.01 23.09 -18.64
N GLU A 316 35.87 23.74 -18.86
CA GLU A 316 35.01 24.22 -17.76
C GLU A 316 34.06 23.16 -17.20
N HIS A 317 33.90 22.02 -17.89
CA HIS A 317 32.95 20.98 -17.48
C HIS A 317 33.32 19.59 -17.96
N HIS A 318 32.82 18.58 -17.25
CA HIS A 318 32.91 17.17 -17.63
C HIS A 318 32.06 16.88 -18.87
N SER A 319 32.49 15.95 -19.73
CA SER A 319 31.78 15.57 -20.97
C SER A 319 30.32 15.16 -20.75
N ALA A 320 30.01 14.61 -19.57
CA ALA A 320 28.65 14.21 -19.18
C ALA A 320 27.70 15.40 -18.88
N LEU A 321 28.22 16.63 -18.83
CA LEU A 321 27.45 17.88 -18.63
C LEU A 321 27.36 18.74 -19.91
N CYS A 322 27.93 18.26 -21.01
CA CYS A 322 27.74 18.83 -22.34
C CYS A 322 26.39 18.36 -22.91
#